data_AF-A0A9W9CRI7-F1
#
_entry.id   AF-A0A9W9CRI7-F1
#
_cell.length_a   1.000
_cell.length_b   1.000
_cell.length_c   1.000
_cell.angle_alpha   90.00
_cell.angle_beta   90.00
_cell.angle_gamma   90.00
#
_symmetry.space_group_name_H-M   'P 1'
#
loop_
_entity.id
_entity.type
_entity.pdbx_description
1 polymer ?
#
loop_
_entity_poly.entity_id
_entity_poly.type
_entity_poly.pdbx_seq_one_letter_code
_entity_poly.pdbx_strand_id
1 'polypeptide(L)'
;MTLRFYGATENRREVEMDMREMTDKVKRGEPLYGKSTLTEYMQGVAHRNSRYSATFSHVILWPNFVNHPYHGVDTAKYYRQAEVELEQEKSGRLSN
;
A
#
# COMPACT_ATOMS: atom_id res chain seq x y z
N MET A 1 -3.60 -3.21 15.54
CA MET A 1 -3.44 -3.39 14.08
C MET A 1 -3.37 -2.04 13.37
N THR A 2 -4.47 -1.26 13.26
CA THR A 2 -4.51 0.00 12.50
C THR A 2 -3.56 1.10 13.00
N LEU A 3 -3.29 1.19 14.31
CA LEU A 3 -2.38 2.19 14.88
C LEU A 3 -0.93 2.09 14.35
N ARG A 4 -0.48 0.88 13.98
CA ARG A 4 0.83 0.67 13.34
C ARG A 4 0.86 1.26 11.93
N PHE A 5 -0.22 1.09 11.17
CA PHE A 5 -0.35 1.67 9.82
C PHE A 5 -0.48 3.20 9.83
N TYR A 6 -0.93 3.80 10.94
CA TYR A 6 -0.88 5.26 11.13
C TYR A 6 0.48 5.77 11.62
N GLY A 7 1.43 4.88 11.95
CA GLY A 7 2.70 5.27 12.56
C GLY A 7 2.57 5.78 13.99
N ALA A 8 1.43 5.55 14.65
CA ALA A 8 1.20 5.97 16.04
C ALA A 8 1.88 5.05 17.07
N THR A 9 2.34 3.87 16.63
CA THR A 9 3.04 2.87 17.42
C THR A 9 4.14 2.22 16.57
N GLU A 10 5.12 1.54 17.19
CA GLU A 10 6.18 0.81 16.49
C GLU A 10 5.61 -0.06 15.35
N ASN A 11 6.20 0.07 14.16
CA ASN A 11 5.68 -0.54 12.93
C ASN A 11 6.78 -0.96 11.94
N ARG A 12 8.03 -1.16 12.38
CA ARG A 12 9.16 -1.43 11.47
C ARG A 12 8.93 -2.71 10.67
N ARG A 13 8.43 -3.75 11.33
CA ARG A 13 8.05 -5.01 10.66
C ARG A 13 7.03 -4.78 9.54
N GLU A 14 6.00 -3.99 9.79
CA GLU A 14 4.95 -3.70 8.81
C GLU A 14 5.47 -2.84 7.64
N VAL A 15 6.39 -1.90 7.91
CA VAL A 15 7.04 -1.09 6.86
C VAL A 15 7.92 -1.94 5.95
N GLU A 16 8.71 -2.85 6.53
CA GLU A 16 9.53 -3.80 5.77
C GLU A 16 8.67 -4.72 4.88
N MET A 17 7.54 -5.21 5.43
CA MET A 17 6.57 -6.02 4.71
C MET A 17 5.89 -5.24 3.58
N ASP A 18 5.45 -4.01 3.84
CA ASP A 18 4.84 -3.12 2.84
C ASP A 18 5.78 -2.86 1.67
N MET A 19 7.05 -2.53 1.93
CA MET A 19 8.04 -2.34 0.88
C MET A 19 8.21 -3.59 0.03
N ARG A 20 8.39 -4.76 0.66
CA ARG A 20 8.54 -6.04 -0.06
C ARG A 20 7.33 -6.35 -0.93
N GLU A 21 6.13 -6.36 -0.35
CA GLU A 21 4.91 -6.76 -1.06
C GLU A 21 4.54 -5.81 -2.20
N MET A 22 4.72 -4.51 -1.99
CA MET A 22 4.42 -3.50 -3.01
C MET A 22 5.45 -3.49 -4.13
N THR A 23 6.73 -3.64 -3.83
CA THR A 23 7.78 -3.81 -4.83
C THR A 23 7.54 -5.07 -5.67
N ASP A 24 7.18 -6.19 -5.04
CA ASP A 24 6.83 -7.42 -5.75
C ASP A 24 5.62 -7.24 -6.68
N LYS A 25 4.59 -6.49 -6.27
CA LYS A 25 3.47 -6.13 -7.14
C LYS A 25 3.93 -5.30 -8.34
N VAL A 26 4.81 -4.31 -8.13
CA VAL A 26 5.37 -3.50 -9.23
C VAL A 26 6.11 -4.39 -10.23
N LYS A 27 6.97 -5.30 -9.76
CA LYS A 27 7.69 -6.24 -10.62
C LYS A 27 6.74 -7.13 -11.45
N ARG A 28 5.57 -7.47 -10.90
CA ARG A 28 4.51 -8.22 -11.60
C ARG A 28 3.59 -7.35 -12.48
N GLY A 29 3.74 -6.03 -12.47
CA GLY A 29 2.83 -5.11 -13.18
C GLY A 29 1.42 -5.06 -12.58
N GLU A 30 1.26 -5.40 -11.30
CA GLU A 30 -0.01 -5.38 -10.59
C GLU A 30 -0.30 -4.01 -9.96
N PRO A 31 -1.59 -3.62 -9.84
CA PRO A 31 -1.95 -2.40 -9.12
C PRO A 31 -1.63 -2.54 -7.63
N LEU A 32 -0.95 -1.53 -7.05
CA LEU A 32 -0.51 -1.53 -5.64
C LEU A 32 -1.65 -1.81 -4.64
N TYR A 33 -2.80 -1.16 -4.86
CA TYR A 33 -3.96 -1.19 -3.96
C TYR A 33 -5.14 -2.01 -4.51
N GLY A 34 -4.87 -2.91 -5.46
CA GLY A 34 -5.89 -3.76 -6.08
C GLY A 34 -6.77 -3.05 -7.11
N LYS A 35 -7.81 -3.75 -7.58
CA LYS A 35 -8.80 -3.23 -8.53
C LYS A 35 -10.14 -3.01 -7.83
N SER A 36 -10.86 -1.98 -8.23
CA SER A 36 -12.17 -1.63 -7.69
C SER A 36 -13.25 -1.79 -8.76
N THR A 37 -14.45 -2.21 -8.37
CA THR A 37 -15.64 -2.18 -9.23
C THR A 37 -16.38 -0.85 -9.17
N LEU A 38 -15.98 0.04 -8.23
CA LEU A 38 -16.57 1.35 -8.06
C LEU A 38 -15.95 2.37 -9.02
N THR A 39 -16.75 3.35 -9.43
CA THR A 39 -16.26 4.54 -10.16
C THR A 39 -15.24 5.31 -9.33
N GLU A 40 -14.36 6.07 -9.97
CA GLU A 40 -13.36 6.89 -9.27
C GLU A 40 -13.99 7.85 -8.27
N TYR A 41 -15.14 8.44 -8.62
CA TYR A 41 -15.92 9.28 -7.71
C TYR A 41 -16.33 8.51 -6.45
N MET A 42 -16.86 7.30 -6.60
CA MET A 42 -17.31 6.48 -5.47
C MET A 42 -16.15 5.94 -4.63
N GLN A 43 -14.99 5.66 -5.23
CA GLN A 43 -13.75 5.40 -4.47
C GLN A 43 -13.34 6.65 -3.67
N GLY A 44 -13.52 7.83 -4.25
CA GLY A 44 -13.38 9.12 -3.60
C GLY A 44 -14.30 9.27 -2.38
N VAL A 45 -15.58 8.94 -2.52
CA VAL A 45 -16.53 8.96 -1.40
C VAL A 45 -16.15 7.93 -0.34
N ALA A 46 -15.79 6.71 -0.74
CA ALA A 46 -15.44 5.62 0.17
C ALA A 46 -14.24 5.98 1.06
N HIS A 47 -13.12 6.43 0.48
CA HIS A 47 -11.93 6.75 1.27
C HIS A 47 -12.17 7.89 2.27
N ARG A 48 -12.96 8.91 1.91
CA ARG A 48 -13.27 10.01 2.84
C ARG A 48 -14.08 9.56 4.05
N ASN A 49 -14.95 8.55 3.88
CA ASN A 49 -15.73 8.00 4.99
C ASN A 49 -14.92 7.00 5.83
N SER A 50 -14.00 6.24 5.24
CA SER A 50 -13.23 5.20 5.95
C SER A 50 -11.88 5.70 6.48
N ARG A 51 -11.35 6.83 6.00
CA ARG A 51 -10.07 7.38 6.47
C ARG A 51 -10.18 7.78 7.95
N TYR A 52 -9.22 7.32 8.74
CA TYR A 52 -9.15 7.52 10.20
C TYR A 52 -10.32 6.98 11.02
N SER A 53 -11.27 6.22 10.43
CA SER A 53 -12.44 5.72 11.17
C SER A 53 -12.11 4.90 12.42
N ALA A 54 -10.92 4.29 12.46
CA ALA A 54 -10.45 3.53 13.61
C ALA A 54 -10.28 4.37 14.89
N THR A 55 -10.08 5.69 14.80
CA THR A 55 -10.03 6.58 15.99
C THR A 55 -11.38 6.66 16.71
N PHE A 56 -12.47 6.43 15.99
CA PHE A 56 -13.84 6.44 16.51
C PHE A 56 -14.44 5.04 16.67
N SER A 57 -13.60 4.01 16.62
CA SER A 57 -14.03 2.59 16.68
C SER A 57 -14.74 2.20 17.98
N HIS A 58 -14.58 2.98 19.04
CA HIS A 58 -15.29 2.78 20.31
C HIS A 58 -16.78 3.15 20.24
N VAL A 59 -17.22 3.83 19.17
CA VAL A 59 -18.63 4.18 18.93
C VAL A 59 -19.17 3.36 17.77
N ILE A 60 -18.48 3.35 16.63
CA ILE A 60 -18.92 2.62 15.43
C ILE A 60 -17.72 1.96 14.75
N LEU A 61 -17.87 0.68 14.41
CA LEU A 61 -16.93 -0.02 13.55
C LEU A 61 -17.19 0.33 12.08
N TRP A 62 -16.24 1.01 11.45
CA TRP A 62 -16.35 1.45 10.06
C TRP A 62 -15.10 1.09 9.23
N PRO A 63 -14.90 -0.19 8.91
CA PRO A 63 -13.71 -0.64 8.17
C PRO A 63 -13.72 -0.18 6.70
N ASN A 64 -12.54 -0.18 6.08
CA ASN A 64 -12.41 0.04 4.64
C ASN A 64 -12.60 -1.29 3.88
N PHE A 65 -13.53 -1.32 2.91
CA PHE A 65 -13.74 -2.45 2.00
C PHE A 65 -13.48 -2.11 0.53
N VAL A 66 -13.03 -0.89 0.26
CA VAL A 66 -12.87 -0.40 -1.11
C VAL A 66 -11.40 -0.26 -1.43
N ASN A 67 -10.97 -0.98 -2.47
CA ASN A 67 -9.71 -0.71 -3.14
C ASN A 67 -9.79 0.68 -3.78
N HIS A 68 -8.99 1.63 -3.28
CA HIS A 68 -8.93 3.01 -3.75
C HIS A 68 -7.47 3.49 -3.76
N PRO A 69 -7.08 4.47 -4.58
CA PRO A 69 -5.68 4.90 -4.65
C PRO A 69 -5.24 5.84 -3.49
N TYR A 70 -6.17 6.28 -2.65
CA TYR A 70 -5.95 7.36 -1.68
C TYR A 70 -5.38 6.88 -0.33
N HIS A 71 -4.09 6.52 -0.29
CA HIS A 71 -3.43 6.02 0.93
C HIS A 71 -2.48 7.02 1.61
N GLY A 72 -2.23 8.20 1.00
CA GLY A 72 -1.43 9.27 1.61
C GLY A 72 0.07 8.98 1.68
N VAL A 73 0.59 8.15 0.77
CA VAL A 73 2.01 7.80 0.67
C VAL A 73 2.53 8.11 -0.74
N ASP A 74 3.81 8.47 -0.86
CA ASP A 74 4.51 8.52 -2.15
C ASP A 74 4.73 7.08 -2.65
N THR A 75 3.96 6.67 -3.66
CA THR A 75 4.06 5.34 -4.25
C THR A 75 5.29 5.17 -5.11
N ALA A 76 5.95 6.26 -5.54
CA ALA A 76 7.15 6.19 -6.38
C ALA A 76 8.31 5.46 -5.68
N LYS A 77 8.32 5.40 -4.33
CA LYS A 77 9.31 4.63 -3.57
C LYS A 77 9.33 3.14 -3.94
N TYR A 78 8.18 2.54 -4.24
CA TYR A 78 8.10 1.12 -4.60
C TYR A 78 8.63 0.87 -6.01
N TYR A 79 8.36 1.79 -6.94
CA TYR A 79 8.87 1.72 -8.31
C TYR A 79 10.39 1.86 -8.36
N ARG A 80 10.94 2.85 -7.66
CA ARG A 80 12.41 3.02 -7.54
C ARG A 80 13.07 1.78 -6.95
N GLN A 81 12.48 1.20 -5.89
CA GLN A 81 13.01 -0.03 -5.29
C GLN A 81 12.93 -1.22 -6.26
N ALA A 82 11.84 -1.35 -7.01
CA ALA A 82 11.69 -2.40 -8.01
C ALA A 82 12.72 -2.28 -9.13
N GLU A 83 13.01 -1.07 -9.61
CA GLU A 83 14.05 -0.81 -10.61
C GLU A 83 15.42 -1.28 -10.10
N VAL A 84 15.80 -0.90 -8.88
CA VAL A 84 17.07 -1.30 -8.25
C VAL A 84 17.19 -2.82 -8.14
N GLU A 85 16.13 -3.50 -7.66
CA GLU A 85 16.18 -4.95 -7.50
C GLU A 85 16.23 -5.69 -8.84
N LEU A 86 15.48 -5.23 -9.85
CA LEU A 86 15.51 -5.82 -11.19
C LEU A 86 16.89 -5.63 -11.87
N GLU A 87 17.58 -4.52 -11.63
CA GLU A 87 18.95 -4.31 -12.09
C GLU A 87 19.94 -5.26 -11.40
N GLN A 88 19.81 -5.43 -10.09
CA GLN A 88 20.64 -6.37 -9.33
C GLN A 88 20.43 -7.82 -9.80
N GLU A 89 19.19 -8.24 -9.99
CA GLU A 89 18.84 -9.58 -10.52
C GLU A 89 19.45 -9.81 -11.91
N LYS A 90 19.44 -8.81 -12.79
CA LYS A 90 20.08 -8.87 -14.11
C LYS A 90 21.60 -9.01 -14.00
N SER A 91 22.24 -8.20 -13.15
CA SER A 91 23.70 -8.26 -12.96
C SER A 91 24.16 -9.60 -12.37
N GLY A 92 23.44 -10.13 -11.38
CA GLY A 92 23.76 -11.42 -10.75
C GLY A 92 23.59 -12.60 -11.69
N ARG A 93 22.68 -12.49 -12.67
CA ARG A 93 22.52 -13.48 -13.74
C ARG A 93 23.62 -13.40 -14.81
N LEU A 94 24.26 -12.25 -14.99
CA LEU A 94 25.38 -12.06 -15.93
C LEU A 94 26.73 -12.48 -15.33
N SER A 95 26.84 -12.58 -14.01
CA SER A 95 28.07 -12.97 -13.29
C SER A 95 28.19 -14.47 -12.98
N ASN A 96 27.17 -15.27 -13.32
CA ASN A 96 27.12 -16.73 -13.20
C ASN A 96 27.11 -17.37 -14.59
#